data_AF-A0A3B0SZ66-F1
#
_entry.id   AF-A0A3B0SZ66-F1
#
_cell.length_a   1.000
_cell.length_b   1.000
_cell.length_c   1.000
_cell.angle_alpha   90.00
_cell.angle_beta   90.00
_cell.angle_gamma   90.00
#
_symmetry.space_group_name_H-M   'P 1'
#
loop_
_entity.id
_entity.type
_entity.pdbx_description
1 polymer ?
#
loop_
_entity_poly.entity_id
_entity_poly.type
_entity_poly.pdbx_seq_one_letter_code
_entity_poly.pdbx_strand_id
1 'polypeptide(L)'
;MRSNPSRIAVMAVALTIVASACSSSGGAPEVVFEAHWQCDVQRQTFASLTDLDAELESRLNEAGMTRVEYEAFKEELSASDSLREDVNFEYEAYCLS
;
A
#
# COMPACT_ATOMS: atom_id res chain seq x y z
N MET A 1 -23.58 -6.12 -59.59
CA MET A 1 -23.10 -5.09 -58.64
C MET A 1 -23.30 -5.64 -57.24
N ARG A 2 -22.24 -6.14 -56.59
CA ARG A 2 -22.26 -6.68 -55.22
C ARG A 2 -21.37 -5.80 -54.34
N SER A 3 -21.93 -5.44 -53.20
CA SER A 3 -21.49 -4.39 -52.27
C SER A 3 -20.13 -4.64 -51.62
N ASN A 4 -19.39 -3.55 -51.41
CA ASN A 4 -18.10 -3.47 -50.71
C ASN A 4 -18.18 -3.94 -49.25
N PRO A 5 -17.15 -4.62 -48.71
CA PRO A 5 -17.02 -4.82 -47.28
C PRO A 5 -16.47 -3.56 -46.59
N SER A 6 -17.26 -3.04 -45.66
CA SER A 6 -16.87 -2.04 -44.66
C SER A 6 -15.63 -2.49 -43.90
N ARG A 7 -14.52 -1.77 -44.06
CA ARG A 7 -13.35 -1.89 -43.19
C ARG A 7 -13.61 -1.05 -41.94
N ILE A 8 -14.15 -1.69 -40.91
CA ILE A 8 -14.25 -1.11 -39.56
C ILE A 8 -12.81 -0.96 -39.05
N ALA A 9 -12.37 0.29 -38.92
CA ALA A 9 -11.10 0.65 -38.30
C ALA A 9 -11.19 0.35 -36.80
N VAL A 10 -10.50 -0.68 -36.34
CA VAL A 10 -10.30 -0.94 -34.92
C VAL A 10 -9.14 -0.06 -34.48
N MET A 11 -9.48 1.09 -33.89
CA MET A 11 -8.52 2.02 -33.30
C MET A 11 -8.03 1.42 -31.98
N ALA A 12 -6.78 0.95 -31.94
CA ALA A 12 -6.15 0.47 -30.72
C ALA A 12 -5.82 1.67 -29.83
N VAL A 13 -6.59 1.85 -28.75
CA VAL A 13 -6.28 2.81 -27.69
C VAL A 13 -5.18 2.18 -26.83
N ALA A 14 -3.94 2.60 -27.06
CA ALA A 14 -2.82 2.27 -26.19
C ALA A 14 -2.90 3.15 -24.93
N LEU A 15 -3.53 2.64 -23.87
CA LEU A 15 -3.40 3.22 -22.53
C LEU A 15 -1.98 2.92 -22.04
N THR A 16 -1.09 3.89 -22.14
CA THR A 16 0.21 3.87 -21.47
C THR A 16 0.02 4.45 -20.07
N ILE A 17 -0.17 3.56 -19.09
CA ILE A 17 -0.15 3.95 -17.68
C ILE A 17 1.32 4.24 -17.34
N VAL A 18 1.67 5.53 -17.29
CA VAL A 18 2.94 5.97 -16.74
C VAL A 18 2.81 5.87 -15.23
N ALA A 19 3.17 4.71 -14.66
CA ALA A 19 3.45 4.62 -13.24
C ALA A 19 4.82 5.28 -13.00
N SER A 20 4.81 6.59 -12.81
CA SER A 20 5.94 7.31 -12.26
C SER A 20 6.09 6.88 -10.80
N ALA A 21 6.90 5.83 -10.58
CA ALA A 21 7.53 5.58 -9.29
C ALA A 21 8.49 6.75 -9.02
N CYS A 22 7.92 7.88 -8.58
CA CYS A 22 8.69 8.92 -7.93
C CYS A 22 9.15 8.35 -6.60
N SER A 23 10.40 7.86 -6.56
CA SER A 23 11.17 7.74 -5.32
C SER A 23 11.32 9.13 -4.70
N SER A 24 10.32 9.60 -3.96
CA SER A 24 10.53 10.60 -2.94
C SER A 24 11.25 9.93 -1.78
N SER A 25 12.29 10.57 -1.26
CA SER A 25 13.17 10.08 -0.19
C SER A 25 12.51 10.04 1.20
N GLY A 26 11.21 9.82 1.27
CA GLY A 26 10.50 9.32 2.44
C GLY A 26 9.89 7.98 2.04
N GLY A 27 10.07 6.93 2.85
CA GLY A 27 9.60 5.58 2.53
C GLY A 27 8.15 5.58 2.01
N ALA A 28 7.81 4.58 1.19
CA ALA A 28 6.43 4.42 0.72
C ALA A 28 5.46 4.51 1.91
N PRO A 29 4.31 5.20 1.78
CA PRO A 29 3.44 5.48 2.92
C PRO A 29 3.01 4.23 3.68
N GLU A 30 2.92 3.08 2.99
CA GLU A 30 2.66 1.76 3.55
C GLU A 30 3.80 1.26 4.45
N VAL A 31 5.05 1.50 4.06
CA VAL A 31 6.25 1.14 4.85
C VAL A 31 6.28 1.94 6.15
N VAL A 32 6.10 3.26 6.05
CA VAL A 32 6.07 4.16 7.22
C VAL A 32 4.90 3.80 8.14
N PHE A 33 3.73 3.55 7.57
CA PHE A 33 2.55 3.15 8.32
C PHE A 33 2.78 1.85 9.10
N GLU A 34 3.25 0.79 8.43
CA GLU A 34 3.51 -0.51 9.07
C GLU A 34 4.54 -0.39 10.19
N ALA A 35 5.63 0.33 9.96
CA ALA A 35 6.67 0.56 10.96
C ALA A 35 6.10 1.25 12.22
N HIS A 36 5.32 2.32 12.04
CA HIS A 36 4.69 3.04 13.14
C HIS A 36 3.66 2.17 13.85
N TRP A 37 2.83 1.45 13.09
CA TRP A 37 1.81 0.55 13.61
C TRP A 37 2.42 -0.55 14.50
N GLN A 38 3.51 -1.18 14.07
CA GLN A 38 4.23 -2.19 14.85
C GLN A 38 4.73 -1.64 16.19
N CYS A 39 5.13 -0.37 16.26
CA CYS A 39 5.55 0.28 17.50
C CYS A 39 4.35 0.68 18.39
N ASP A 40 3.37 1.36 17.81
CA ASP A 40 2.26 1.96 18.53
C ASP A 40 1.32 0.89 19.11
N VAL A 41 1.12 -0.22 18.40
CA VAL A 41 0.26 -1.32 18.88
C VAL A 41 0.82 -1.96 20.16
N GLN A 42 2.15 -2.00 20.32
CA GLN A 42 2.83 -2.55 21.50
C GLN A 42 2.75 -1.62 22.72
N ARG A 43 2.49 -0.33 22.49
CA ARG A 43 2.37 0.69 23.55
C ARG A 43 0.94 0.83 24.08
N GLN A 44 -0.01 0.15 23.47
CA GLN A 44 -1.43 0.21 23.81
C GLN A 44 -1.91 -1.12 24.39
N THR A 45 -3.06 -1.08 25.08
CA THR A 45 -3.74 -2.28 25.56
C THR A 45 -5.15 -2.29 24.99
N PHE A 46 -5.51 -3.40 24.35
CA PHE A 46 -6.82 -3.60 23.75
C PHE A 46 -7.61 -4.61 24.58
N ALA A 47 -8.89 -4.33 24.83
CA ALA A 47 -9.75 -5.24 25.58
C ALA A 47 -10.21 -6.44 24.73
N SER A 48 -10.20 -6.28 23.40
CA SER A 48 -10.60 -7.31 22.44
C SER A 48 -9.89 -7.16 21.09
N LEU A 49 -10.00 -8.18 20.24
CA LEU A 49 -9.56 -8.10 18.85
C LEU A 49 -10.39 -7.11 18.02
N THR A 50 -11.66 -6.89 18.38
CA THR A 50 -12.50 -5.89 17.72
C THR A 50 -12.00 -4.48 17.99
N ASP A 51 -11.51 -4.20 19.20
CA ASP A 51 -10.92 -2.90 19.53
C ASP A 51 -9.60 -2.67 18.77
N LEU A 52 -8.78 -3.72 18.63
CA LEU A 52 -7.56 -3.67 17.82
C LEU A 52 -7.86 -3.39 16.34
N ASP A 53 -8.87 -4.05 15.79
CA ASP A 53 -9.26 -3.87 14.38
C ASP A 53 -9.87 -2.48 14.13
N ALA A 54 -10.65 -1.95 15.08
CA ALA A 54 -11.18 -0.60 15.02
C ALA A 54 -10.07 0.46 15.10
N GLU A 55 -9.06 0.26 15.96
CA GLU A 55 -7.89 1.13 16.02
C GLU A 55 -7.11 1.08 14.70
N LEU A 56 -6.85 -0.12 14.15
CA LEU A 56 -6.18 -0.26 12.85
C LEU A 56 -6.96 0.47 11.75
N GLU A 57 -8.28 0.33 11.69
CA GLU A 57 -9.13 1.04 10.73
C GLU A 57 -9.05 2.56 10.93
N SER A 58 -9.04 3.05 12.17
CA SER A 58 -8.87 4.48 12.46
C SER A 58 -7.54 5.00 11.94
N ARG A 59 -6.44 4.27 12.19
CA ARG A 59 -5.09 4.65 11.76
C ARG A 59 -4.94 4.63 10.24
N LEU A 60 -5.51 3.64 9.58
CA LEU A 60 -5.54 3.57 8.12
C LEU A 60 -6.26 4.79 7.52
N ASN A 61 -7.42 5.14 8.07
CA ASN A 61 -8.17 6.33 7.65
C ASN A 61 -7.40 7.63 7.90
N GLU A 62 -6.71 7.76 9.04
CA GLU A 62 -5.82 8.91 9.33
C GLU A 62 -4.65 9.01 8.34
N ALA A 63 -4.10 7.87 7.92
CA ALA A 63 -3.05 7.77 6.91
C ALA A 63 -3.55 7.95 5.47
N GLY A 64 -4.87 8.04 5.25
CA GLY A 64 -5.47 8.11 3.92
C GLY A 64 -5.35 6.80 3.13
N MET A 65 -5.21 5.67 3.83
CA MET A 65 -5.02 4.34 3.27
C MET A 65 -6.26 3.48 3.50
N THR A 66 -6.66 2.72 2.50
CA THR A 66 -7.75 1.76 2.63
C THR A 66 -7.26 0.43 3.21
N ARG A 67 -8.16 -0.33 3.82
CA ARG A 67 -7.87 -1.70 4.25
C ARG A 67 -7.34 -2.58 3.11
N VAL A 68 -7.89 -2.42 1.90
CA VAL A 68 -7.50 -3.23 0.73
C VAL A 68 -6.06 -2.94 0.30
N GLU A 69 -5.65 -1.67 0.30
CA GLU A 69 -4.27 -1.28 0.01
C GLU A 69 -3.30 -1.83 1.06
N TYR A 70 -3.68 -1.73 2.35
CA TYR A 70 -2.86 -2.27 3.43
C TYR A 70 -2.70 -3.79 3.33
N GLU A 71 -3.78 -4.56 3.10
CA GLU A 71 -3.68 -6.01 2.94
C GLU A 71 -2.81 -6.40 1.72
N ALA A 72 -2.94 -5.70 0.60
CA ALA A 72 -2.07 -5.91 -0.56
C ALA A 72 -0.59 -5.65 -0.24
N PHE A 73 -0.31 -4.59 0.53
CA PHE A 73 1.02 -4.34 1.05
C PHE A 73 1.52 -5.45 1.99
N LYS A 74 0.67 -5.98 2.88
CA LYS A 74 1.03 -7.10 3.77
C LYS A 74 1.39 -8.36 2.99
N GLU A 75 0.68 -8.65 1.90
CA GLU A 75 1.01 -9.76 0.99
C GLU A 75 2.41 -9.55 0.37
N GLU A 76 2.70 -8.36 -0.15
CA GLU A 76 4.02 -8.04 -0.72
C GLU A 76 5.14 -8.09 0.34
N LEU A 77 4.90 -7.52 1.52
CA LEU A 77 5.81 -7.52 2.65
C LEU A 77 6.19 -8.94 3.07
N SER A 78 5.26 -9.89 2.99
CA SER A 78 5.54 -11.30 3.29
C SER A 78 6.45 -11.97 2.24
N ALA A 79 6.45 -11.47 1.00
CA ALA A 79 7.20 -12.03 -0.11
C ALA A 79 8.57 -11.38 -0.35
N SER A 80 8.81 -10.18 0.19
CA SER A 80 10.00 -9.36 -0.14
C SER A 80 10.91 -9.12 1.07
N ASP A 81 12.16 -9.61 1.00
CA ASP A 81 13.19 -9.33 2.02
C ASP A 81 13.53 -7.84 2.08
N SER A 82 13.72 -7.20 0.92
CA SER A 82 14.08 -5.77 0.88
C SER A 82 12.98 -4.89 1.46
N LEU A 83 11.71 -5.23 1.23
CA LEU A 83 10.59 -4.47 1.79
C LEU A 83 10.50 -4.63 3.31
N ARG A 84 10.86 -5.81 3.84
CA ARG A 84 10.99 -6.02 5.29
C ARG A 84 12.14 -5.21 5.89
N GLU A 85 13.26 -5.10 5.17
CA GLU A 85 14.38 -4.25 5.59
C GLU A 85 13.99 -2.78 5.65
N ASP A 86 13.24 -2.29 4.65
CA ASP A 86 12.72 -0.91 4.63
C ASP A 86 11.78 -0.64 5.83
N VAL A 87 10.84 -1.55 6.11
CA VAL A 87 9.96 -1.45 7.30
C VAL A 87 10.77 -1.47 8.59
N ASN A 88 11.78 -2.34 8.68
CA ASN A 88 12.64 -2.42 9.87
C ASN A 88 13.44 -1.12 10.07
N PHE A 89 13.95 -0.53 9.00
CA PHE A 89 14.68 0.75 9.07
C PHE A 89 13.78 1.87 9.59
N GLU A 90 12.56 2.01 9.06
CA GLU A 90 11.58 2.99 9.53
C GLU A 90 11.14 2.70 10.98
N TYR A 91 11.00 1.42 11.36
CA TYR A 91 10.67 1.03 12.73
C TYR A 91 11.78 1.43 13.71
N GLU A 92 13.04 1.17 13.38
CA GLU A 92 14.18 1.59 14.20
C GLU A 92 14.23 3.11 14.35
N ALA A 93 13.98 3.84 13.26
CA ALA A 93 13.96 5.30 13.24
C ALA A 93 12.83 5.91 14.07
N TYR A 94 11.65 5.27 14.13
CA TYR A 94 10.49 5.79 14.87
C TYR A 94 10.43 5.30 16.33
N CYS A 95 10.71 4.01 16.55
CA CYS A 95 10.41 3.36 17.81
C CYS A 95 11.60 3.34 18.79
N LEU A 96 12.82 3.32 18.26
CA LEU A 96 14.05 3.13 19.03
C LEU A 96 14.94 4.38 19.12
N SER A 97 14.59 5.45 18.39
CA SER A 97 15.22 6.78 18.53
C SER A 97 14.79 7.48 19.81
#